data_AF-A0A482Z0F9-F1
#
_entry.id   AF-A0A482Z0F9-F1
#
_cell.length_a   1.000
_cell.length_b   1.000
_cell.length_c   1.000
_cell.angle_alpha   90.00
_cell.angle_beta   90.00
_cell.angle_gamma   90.00
#
_symmetry.space_group_name_H-M   'P 1'
#
loop_
_entity.id
_entity.type
_entity.pdbx_description
1 polymer ?
#
loop_
_entity_poly.entity_id
_entity_poly.type
_entity_poly.pdbx_seq_one_letter_code
_entity_poly.pdbx_strand_id
1 'polypeptide(L)'
;MGEMIATLTHQWKQPLTAMMLSVGTLKNKFKSMDIDDKDMKYIETHVAKIERIMSEQNQMLSDFRDFFHPEKQKELFNIEASIGSVLEMLEGSIKAQGIQVLVDVPSELEIMGYERDFKTLLTK
;
A
#
# COMPACT_ATOMS: atom_id res chain seq x y z
N MET A 1 18.80 4.53 -9.62
CA MET A 1 18.12 5.50 -8.70
C MET A 1 17.10 4.81 -7.80
N GLY A 2 16.23 3.94 -8.32
CA GLY A 2 15.32 3.13 -7.49
C GLY A 2 16.04 2.40 -6.36
N GLU A 3 17.14 1.69 -6.65
CA GLU A 3 17.99 1.00 -5.66
C GLU A 3 18.36 1.88 -4.46
N MET A 4 18.77 3.13 -4.71
CA MET A 4 19.12 4.07 -3.65
C MET A 4 17.91 4.44 -2.77
N ILE A 5 16.70 4.58 -3.34
CA ILE A 5 15.49 4.84 -2.53
C ILE A 5 14.98 3.57 -1.83
N ALA A 6 15.20 2.37 -2.38
CA ALA A 6 14.96 1.14 -1.61
C ALA A 6 15.93 1.03 -0.44
N THR A 7 17.21 1.35 -0.62
CA THR A 7 18.18 1.42 0.47
C THR A 7 17.75 2.44 1.52
N LEU A 8 17.34 3.64 1.11
CA LEU A 8 16.80 4.66 2.04
C LEU A 8 15.54 4.16 2.77
N THR A 9 14.63 3.50 2.07
CA THR A 9 13.42 2.93 2.68
C THR A 9 13.77 1.86 3.73
N HIS A 10 14.71 0.97 3.40
CA HIS A 10 15.22 -0.02 4.35
C HIS A 10 15.91 0.64 5.56
N GLN A 11 16.68 1.70 5.33
CA GLN A 11 17.32 2.47 6.41
C GLN A 11 16.30 3.17 7.30
N TRP A 12 15.15 3.60 6.78
CA TRP A 12 14.07 4.22 7.55
C TRP A 12 13.21 3.22 8.33
N LYS A 13 13.10 1.97 7.87
CA LYS A 13 12.41 0.91 8.64
C LYS A 13 13.11 0.59 9.96
N GLN A 14 14.44 0.70 10.02
CA GLN A 14 15.21 0.43 11.24
C GLN A 14 14.86 1.39 12.41
N PRO A 15 14.95 2.73 12.28
CA PRO A 15 14.60 3.65 13.36
C PRO A 15 13.11 3.56 13.71
N LEU A 16 12.23 3.33 12.73
CA LEU A 16 10.80 3.16 12.99
C LEU A 16 10.51 1.90 13.80
N THR A 17 11.18 0.79 13.50
CA THR A 17 11.10 -0.44 14.31
C THR A 17 11.61 -0.21 15.73
N ALA A 18 12.72 0.51 15.90
CA ALA A 18 13.24 0.87 17.21
C ALA A 18 12.27 1.75 18.02
N MET A 19 11.57 2.69 17.37
CA MET A 19 10.50 3.48 18.00
C MET A 19 9.33 2.59 18.42
N MET A 20 8.87 1.67 17.57
CA MET A 20 7.79 0.72 17.90
C MET A 20 8.13 -0.12 19.14
N LEU A 21 9.36 -0.65 19.22
CA LEU A 21 9.83 -1.41 20.38
C LEU A 21 9.89 -0.56 21.66
N SER A 22 10.32 0.70 21.52
CA SER A 22 10.38 1.63 22.65
C SER A 22 8.98 1.96 23.18
N VAL A 23 8.02 2.21 22.28
CA VAL A 23 6.61 2.43 22.62
C VAL A 23 6.00 1.19 23.28
N GLY A 24 6.26 -0.01 22.75
CA GLY A 24 5.82 -1.26 23.38
C GLY A 24 6.40 -1.47 24.78
N THR A 25 7.67 -1.11 24.98
CA THR A 25 8.32 -1.15 26.31
C THR A 25 7.64 -0.18 27.28
N LEU A 26 7.33 1.04 26.84
CA LEU A 26 6.60 2.02 27.66
C LEU A 26 5.20 1.51 28.01
N LYS A 27 4.46 0.98 27.03
CA LYS A 27 3.12 0.37 27.23
C LYS A 27 3.15 -0.73 28.29
N ASN A 28 4.14 -1.62 28.21
CA ASN A 28 4.33 -2.69 29.19
C ASN A 28 4.69 -2.13 30.58
N LYS A 29 5.52 -1.09 30.63
CA LYS A 29 5.88 -0.45 31.90
C LYS A 29 4.65 0.19 32.56
N PHE A 30 3.83 0.93 31.82
CA PHE A 30 2.61 1.53 32.34
C PHE A 30 1.62 0.48 32.87
N LYS A 31 1.46 -0.65 32.19
CA LYS A 31 0.64 -1.78 32.66
C LYS A 31 1.12 -2.40 33.98
N SER A 32 2.38 -2.23 34.34
CA SER A 32 2.95 -2.74 35.60
C SER A 32 2.91 -1.73 36.75
N MET A 33 2.53 -0.47 36.47
CA MET A 33 2.47 0.60 37.46
C MET A 33 1.06 0.69 38.05
N ASP A 34 0.98 1.12 39.30
CA ASP A 34 -0.28 1.43 39.96
C ASP A 34 -0.75 2.83 39.49
N ILE A 35 -1.48 2.85 38.37
CA ILE A 35 -2.03 4.04 37.72
C ILE A 35 -3.55 3.90 37.77
N ASP A 36 -4.25 4.98 38.10
CA ASP A 36 -5.71 4.96 38.07
C ASP A 36 -6.27 4.72 36.65
N ASP A 37 -7.49 4.20 36.58
CA ASP A 37 -8.12 3.80 35.33
C ASP A 37 -8.26 4.94 34.31
N LYS A 38 -8.42 6.18 34.78
CA LYS A 38 -8.62 7.34 33.90
C LYS A 38 -7.31 7.72 33.21
N ASP A 39 -6.23 7.80 33.98
CA ASP A 39 -4.90 8.08 33.45
C ASP A 39 -4.38 6.92 32.60
N MET A 40 -4.67 5.68 32.99
CA MET A 40 -4.35 4.50 32.19
C MET A 40 -5.05 4.53 30.83
N LYS A 41 -6.36 4.84 30.79
CA LYS A 41 -7.11 4.98 29.53
C LYS A 41 -6.58 6.10 28.65
N TYR A 42 -6.15 7.21 29.25
CA TYR A 42 -5.50 8.31 28.53
C TYR A 42 -4.20 7.82 27.87
N ILE A 43 -3.32 7.16 28.64
CA ILE A 43 -2.06 6.58 28.13
C ILE A 43 -2.33 5.60 26.99
N GLU A 44 -3.26 4.65 27.16
CA GLU A 44 -3.60 3.66 26.13
C GLU A 44 -4.09 4.31 24.84
N THR A 45 -4.92 5.35 24.94
CA THR A 45 -5.41 6.11 23.78
C THR A 45 -4.26 6.75 23.01
N HIS A 46 -3.30 7.35 23.71
CA HIS A 46 -2.16 8.00 23.08
C HIS A 46 -1.15 7.00 22.52
N VAL A 47 -0.88 5.90 23.22
CA VAL A 47 -0.05 4.80 22.72
C VAL A 47 -0.65 4.21 21.45
N ALA A 48 -1.96 3.92 21.43
CA ALA A 48 -2.65 3.41 20.25
C ALA A 48 -2.58 4.38 19.07
N LYS A 49 -2.68 5.69 19.32
CA LYS A 49 -2.48 6.72 18.28
C LYS A 49 -1.06 6.69 17.70
N ILE A 50 -0.04 6.56 18.55
CA ILE A 50 1.36 6.49 18.11
C ILE A 50 1.60 5.20 17.30
N GLU A 51 1.11 4.05 17.79
CA GLU A 51 1.16 2.76 17.08
C GLU A 51 0.52 2.87 15.69
N ARG A 52 -0.66 3.52 15.59
CA ARG A 52 -1.33 3.75 14.30
C ARG A 52 -0.49 4.60 13.35
N ILE A 53 0.03 5.74 13.82
CA ILE A 53 0.87 6.63 13.00
C ILE A 53 2.11 5.87 12.49
N MET A 54 2.80 5.13 13.36
CA MET A 54 3.98 4.35 12.94
C MET A 54 3.62 3.28 11.90
N SER A 55 2.46 2.63 12.04
CA SER A 55 1.96 1.65 11.06
C SER A 55 1.67 2.30 9.72
N GLU A 56 0.98 3.44 9.70
CA GLU A 56 0.68 4.23 8.50
C GLU A 56 1.98 4.67 7.79
N GLN A 57 2.98 5.11 8.55
CA GLN A 57 4.31 5.47 8.01
C GLN A 57 5.05 4.27 7.42
N ASN A 58 4.99 3.11 8.08
CA ASN A 58 5.62 1.90 7.55
C ASN A 58 4.95 1.42 6.26
N GLN A 59 3.63 1.57 6.14
CA GLN A 59 2.89 1.29 4.92
C GLN A 59 3.28 2.26 3.82
N MET A 60 3.24 3.57 4.07
CA MET A 60 3.66 4.60 3.12
C MET A 60 5.09 4.34 2.60
N LEU A 61 6.03 4.03 3.49
CA LEU A 61 7.40 3.66 3.11
C LEU A 61 7.45 2.42 2.22
N SER A 62 6.62 1.42 2.50
CA SER A 62 6.53 0.21 1.68
C SER A 62 5.92 0.52 0.29
N ASP A 63 4.90 1.37 0.23
CA ASP A 63 4.30 1.84 -1.02
C ASP A 63 5.30 2.66 -1.85
N PHE A 64 6.12 3.50 -1.21
CA PHE A 64 7.21 4.22 -1.85
C PHE A 64 8.24 3.26 -2.45
N ARG A 65 8.67 2.24 -1.70
CA ARG A 65 9.58 1.21 -2.24
C ARG A 65 8.96 0.52 -3.44
N ASP A 66 7.71 0.09 -3.33
CA ASP A 66 7.03 -0.69 -4.38
C ASP A 66 6.73 0.18 -5.62
N PHE A 67 6.57 1.49 -5.46
CA PHE A 67 6.49 2.44 -6.56
C PHE A 67 7.82 2.58 -7.32
N PHE A 68 8.96 2.58 -6.60
CA PHE A 68 10.30 2.76 -7.20
C PHE A 68 11.01 1.45 -7.55
N HIS A 69 10.54 0.32 -7.01
CA HIS A 69 10.81 -1.04 -7.42
C HIS A 69 9.47 -1.74 -7.61
N PRO A 70 8.81 -1.54 -8.77
CA PRO A 70 7.95 -2.62 -9.22
C PRO A 70 8.91 -3.81 -9.29
N GLU A 71 8.57 -4.95 -8.68
CA GLU A 71 9.15 -6.18 -9.17
C GLU A 71 8.76 -6.26 -10.64
N LYS A 72 9.62 -5.70 -11.49
CA LYS A 72 9.50 -5.66 -12.94
C LYS A 72 9.90 -7.04 -13.44
N GLN A 73 9.26 -8.07 -12.93
CA GLN A 73 9.22 -9.31 -13.69
C GLN A 73 8.20 -9.08 -14.78
N LYS A 74 8.67 -9.19 -16.02
CA LYS A 74 7.74 -9.27 -17.14
C LYS A 74 6.98 -10.57 -16.95
N GLU A 75 5.66 -10.48 -16.86
CA GLU A 75 4.79 -11.63 -16.84
C GLU A 75 4.10 -11.76 -18.18
N LEU A 76 3.75 -12.99 -18.55
CA LEU A 76 2.81 -13.23 -19.62
C LEU A 76 1.42 -12.89 -19.05
N PHE A 77 0.70 -11.97 -19.67
CA PHE A 77 -0.64 -11.62 -19.23
C PHE A 77 -1.58 -11.44 -20.41
N ASN A 78 -2.86 -11.72 -20.18
CA ASN A 78 -3.93 -11.63 -21.16
C ASN A 78 -4.47 -10.19 -21.26
N ILE A 79 -4.46 -9.62 -22.48
CA ILE A 79 -4.88 -8.24 -22.71
C ILE A 79 -6.37 -8.03 -22.42
N GLU A 80 -7.23 -8.95 -22.86
CA GLU A 80 -8.67 -8.85 -22.68
C GLU A 80 -9.05 -8.84 -21.20
N ALA A 81 -8.47 -9.76 -20.41
CA ALA A 81 -8.67 -9.84 -18.97
C ALA A 81 -8.21 -8.56 -18.26
N SER A 82 -7.05 -8.01 -18.64
CA SER A 82 -6.54 -6.77 -18.04
C SER A 82 -7.44 -5.57 -18.37
N ILE A 83 -7.93 -5.45 -19.60
CA ILE A 83 -8.88 -4.39 -20.00
C ILE A 83 -10.21 -4.56 -19.25
N GLY A 84 -10.74 -5.78 -19.18
CA GLY A 84 -11.98 -6.09 -18.45
C GLY A 84 -11.89 -5.67 -16.97
N SER A 85 -10.80 -6.01 -16.30
CA SER A 85 -10.55 -5.60 -14.92
C SER A 85 -10.54 -4.07 -14.74
N VAL A 86 -9.98 -3.32 -15.68
CA VAL A 86 -9.99 -1.84 -15.64
C VAL A 86 -11.40 -1.29 -15.88
N LEU A 87 -12.15 -1.86 -16.82
CA LEU A 87 -13.52 -1.42 -17.09
C LEU A 87 -14.47 -1.69 -15.91
N GLU A 88 -14.30 -2.80 -15.20
CA GLU A 88 -15.01 -3.06 -13.95
C GLU A 88 -14.71 -1.99 -12.89
N MET A 89 -13.43 -1.60 -12.74
CA MET A 89 -13.05 -0.52 -11.82
C MET A 89 -13.67 0.84 -12.18
N LEU A 90 -13.86 1.11 -13.49
CA LEU A 90 -14.40 2.37 -14.00
C LEU A 90 -15.91 2.35 -14.24
N GLU A 91 -16.58 1.23 -13.98
CA GLU A 91 -17.98 0.99 -14.35
C GLU A 91 -18.92 2.10 -13.87
N GLY A 92 -18.76 2.54 -12.61
CA GLY A 92 -19.57 3.60 -12.03
C GLY A 92 -19.44 4.93 -12.78
N SER A 93 -18.23 5.31 -13.16
CA SER A 93 -17.95 6.55 -13.91
C SER A 93 -18.47 6.46 -15.35
N ILE A 94 -18.25 5.33 -16.02
CA ILE A 94 -18.69 5.08 -17.39
C ILE A 94 -20.22 5.16 -17.49
N LYS A 95 -20.93 4.47 -16.57
CA LYS A 95 -22.39 4.50 -16.51
C LYS A 95 -22.94 5.89 -16.18
N ALA A 96 -22.32 6.60 -15.24
CA ALA A 96 -22.76 7.95 -14.86
C ALA A 96 -22.68 8.95 -16.03
N GLN A 97 -21.72 8.74 -16.95
CA GLN A 97 -21.56 9.58 -18.15
C GLN A 97 -22.30 9.04 -19.38
N GLY A 98 -23.01 7.91 -19.26
CA GLY A 98 -23.72 7.29 -20.38
C GLY A 98 -22.80 6.82 -21.51
N ILE A 99 -21.54 6.50 -21.20
CA ILE A 99 -20.56 6.06 -22.18
C ILE A 99 -20.72 4.56 -22.43
N GLN A 100 -20.72 4.17 -23.70
CA GLN A 100 -20.64 2.77 -24.11
C GLN A 100 -19.21 2.46 -24.55
N VAL A 101 -18.59 1.46 -23.94
CA VAL A 101 -17.26 0.98 -24.30
C VAL A 101 -17.39 -0.34 -25.05
N LEU A 102 -16.77 -0.42 -26.23
CA LEU A 102 -16.63 -1.64 -27.02
C LEU A 102 -15.18 -2.10 -26.95
N VAL A 103 -14.96 -3.34 -26.53
CA VAL A 103 -13.65 -3.99 -26.50
C VAL A 103 -13.62 -5.02 -27.62
N ASP A 104 -12.72 -4.82 -28.58
CA ASP A 104 -12.46 -5.76 -29.67
C ASP A 104 -11.00 -6.18 -29.62
N VAL A 105 -10.74 -7.25 -28.86
CA VAL A 105 -9.40 -7.81 -28.62
C VAL A 105 -9.51 -9.33 -28.72
N PRO A 106 -8.54 -10.02 -29.35
CA PRO A 106 -8.53 -11.48 -29.37
C PRO A 106 -8.39 -12.06 -27.95
N SER A 107 -9.23 -13.03 -27.61
CA SER A 107 -9.30 -13.60 -26.25
C SER A 107 -8.04 -14.33 -25.79
N GLU A 108 -7.23 -14.82 -26.73
CA GLU A 108 -5.97 -15.53 -26.45
C GLU A 108 -4.74 -14.62 -26.59
N LEU A 109 -4.93 -13.30 -26.74
CA LEU A 109 -3.81 -12.37 -26.88
C LEU A 109 -3.11 -12.17 -25.54
N GLU A 110 -1.97 -12.84 -25.40
CA GLU A 110 -1.06 -12.65 -24.28
C GLU A 110 0.19 -11.87 -24.71
N ILE A 111 0.65 -10.99 -23.84
CA ILE A 111 1.91 -10.27 -24.04
C ILE A 111 2.82 -10.43 -22.83
N MET A 112 4.14 -10.41 -23.09
CA MET A 112 5.14 -10.38 -22.04
C MET A 112 5.46 -8.93 -21.64
N GLY A 113 5.00 -8.50 -20.48
CA GLY A 113 5.14 -7.12 -20.05
C GLY A 113 4.81 -6.90 -18.58
N TYR A 114 4.52 -5.65 -18.21
CA TYR A 114 4.15 -5.28 -16.85
C TYR A 114 2.64 -5.03 -16.80
N GLU A 115 1.86 -6.02 -16.37
CA GLU A 115 0.39 -5.93 -16.38
C GLU A 115 -0.09 -4.70 -15.60
N ARG A 116 0.53 -4.42 -14.46
CA ARG A 116 0.22 -3.26 -13.62
C ARG A 116 0.44 -1.92 -14.33
N ASP A 117 1.55 -1.77 -15.07
CA ASP A 117 1.84 -0.53 -15.81
C ASP A 117 0.84 -0.36 -16.95
N PHE A 118 0.50 -1.45 -17.64
CA PHE A 118 -0.52 -1.47 -18.69
C PHE A 118 -1.89 -1.03 -18.15
N LYS A 119 -2.36 -1.64 -17.04
CA LYS A 119 -3.62 -1.25 -16.38
C LYS A 119 -3.61 0.24 -15.96
N THR A 120 -2.50 0.72 -15.41
CA THR A 120 -2.38 2.13 -14.99
C THR A 120 -2.47 3.10 -16.17
N LEU A 121 -1.91 2.74 -17.34
CA LEU A 121 -2.02 3.56 -18.55
C LEU A 121 -3.46 3.66 -19.07
N LEU A 122 -4.27 2.60 -18.93
CA LEU A 122 -5.68 2.60 -19.33
C LEU A 122 -6.57 3.47 -18.44
N THR A 123 -6.13 3.75 -17.20
CA THR A 123 -6.88 4.56 -16.23
C THR A 123 -6.56 6.06 -16.26
N LYS A 124 -5.58 6.48 -17.07
CA LYS A 124 -5.21 7.89 -17.24
C LYS A 124 -6.04 8.56 -18.33
#